data_AF-A0A7X6KUB5-F1
#
_entry.id   AF-A0A7X6KUB5-F1
#
_cell.length_a   1.000
_cell.length_b   1.000
_cell.length_c   1.000
_cell.angle_alpha   90.00
_cell.angle_beta   90.00
_cell.angle_gamma   90.00
#
_symmetry.space_group_name_H-M   'P 1'
#
loop_
_entity.id
_entity.type
_entity.pdbx_description
1 polymer ?
#
loop_
_entity_poly.entity_id
_entity_poly.type
_entity_poly.pdbx_seq_one_letter_code
_entity_poly.pdbx_strand_id
1 'polypeptide(L)' 'MTTDNDPQGYDPEQDPDSDPEMLNPRTGAQAAGGEADGDADTDAEPDNLNPRS' A
#
# COMPACT_ATOMS: atom_id res chain seq x y z
N MET A 1 -11.82 -25.83 8.86
CA MET A 1 -10.77 -25.08 8.13
C MET A 1 -9.44 -25.53 8.69
N THR A 2 -8.68 -26.33 7.93
CA THR A 2 -7.28 -26.61 8.27
C THR A 2 -6.51 -25.36 7.87
N THR A 3 -6.07 -24.57 8.84
CA THR A 3 -5.12 -23.48 8.58
C THR A 3 -3.77 -24.15 8.35
N ASP A 4 -3.30 -24.14 7.09
CA ASP A 4 -1.93 -24.49 6.72
C ASP A 4 -0.98 -23.54 7.45
N ASN A 5 -0.56 -23.93 8.64
CA ASN A 5 0.52 -23.32 9.39
C ASN A 5 1.73 -24.22 9.18
N ASP A 6 2.33 -24.10 7.99
CA ASP A 6 3.57 -24.77 7.65
C ASP A 6 4.67 -24.26 8.60
N PRO A 7 5.33 -25.13 9.40
CA PRO A 7 6.34 -24.71 10.38
C PRO A 7 7.65 -24.23 9.74
N GLN A 8 7.80 -24.33 8.42
CA GLN A 8 8.85 -23.60 7.70
C GLN A 8 8.38 -22.15 7.59
N GLY A 9 8.86 -21.28 8.49
CA GLY A 9 8.56 -19.85 8.42
C GLY A 9 8.84 -19.29 7.02
N TYR A 10 8.10 -18.26 6.64
CA TYR A 10 8.24 -17.59 5.35
C TYR A 10 9.70 -17.17 5.10
N ASP A 11 10.30 -17.70 4.03
CA ASP A 11 11.64 -17.34 3.56
C ASP A 11 11.51 -16.46 2.31
N PRO A 12 11.73 -15.14 2.42
CA PRO A 12 11.63 -14.23 1.28
C PRO A 12 12.68 -14.52 0.19
N GLU A 13 13.77 -15.23 0.49
CA GLU A 13 14.76 -15.61 -0.53
C GLU A 13 14.27 -16.78 -1.41
N GLN A 14 13.29 -17.54 -0.94
CA GLN A 14 12.67 -18.67 -1.65
C GLN A 14 11.28 -18.33 -2.19
N ASP A 15 10.74 -17.15 -1.86
CA ASP A 15 9.48 -16.67 -2.39
C ASP A 15 9.69 -15.90 -3.71
N PRO A 16 9.24 -16.43 -4.86
CA PRO A 16 9.33 -15.70 -6.13
C PRO A 16 8.53 -14.39 -6.12
N ASP A 17 7.52 -14.24 -5.26
CA ASP A 17 6.76 -12.99 -5.13
C ASP A 17 7.55 -11.92 -4.33
N SER A 18 8.66 -12.29 -3.68
CA SER A 18 9.59 -11.33 -3.08
C SER A 18 10.56 -10.69 -4.09
N ASP A 19 10.70 -11.26 -5.30
CA ASP A 19 11.57 -10.71 -6.34
C ASP A 19 10.86 -9.58 -7.12
N PRO A 20 11.36 -8.33 -7.07
CA PRO A 20 10.76 -7.21 -7.78
C PRO A 20 10.68 -7.39 -9.30
N GLU A 21 11.61 -8.15 -9.89
CA GLU A 21 11.59 -8.44 -11.34
C GLU A 21 10.47 -9.42 -11.71
N MET A 22 10.03 -10.23 -10.76
CA MET A 22 8.98 -11.23 -10.92
C MET A 22 7.58 -10.70 -10.62
N LEU A 23 7.47 -9.53 -9.98
CA LEU A 23 6.21 -8.92 -9.56
C LEU A 23 5.27 -8.47 -10.70
N ASN A 24 5.58 -8.77 -11.97
CA ASN A 24 4.85 -8.33 -13.16
C ASN A 24 4.30 -6.90 -12.98
N PRO A 25 5.17 -5.92 -12.66
CA PRO A 25 4.72 -4.62 -12.21
C PRO A 25 3.76 -4.04 -13.23
N ARG A 26 2.56 -3.63 -12.78
CA ARG A 26 1.69 -2.82 -13.63
C ARG A 26 2.52 -1.58 -13.97
N THR A 27 2.81 -1.35 -15.25
CA THR A 27 3.53 -0.16 -15.72
C THR A 27 2.52 0.91 -16.14
N GLY A 28 2.96 2.17 -16.24
CA GLY A 28 2.09 3.29 -16.67
C GLY A 28 1.32 3.96 -15.52
N ALA A 29 0.31 4.78 -15.87
CA ALA A 29 -0.39 5.64 -14.91
C ALA A 29 -1.03 4.87 -13.73
N GLN A 30 -1.41 3.61 -13.94
CA GLN A 30 -1.97 2.73 -12.92
C GLN A 30 -0.95 2.31 -11.84
N ALA A 31 0.35 2.41 -12.15
CA ALA A 31 1.46 2.08 -11.27
C ALA A 31 1.82 3.21 -10.30
N ALA A 32 1.53 4.45 -10.69
CA ALA A 32 2.00 5.64 -9.99
C ALA A 32 1.35 5.83 -8.61
N GLY A 33 0.35 5.00 -8.27
CA GLY A 33 -0.73 5.41 -7.37
C GLY A 33 -1.44 6.52 -8.11
N GLY A 34 -2.69 6.27 -8.55
CA GLY A 34 -3.45 7.27 -9.31
C GLY A 34 -3.25 8.64 -8.68
N GLU A 35 -3.06 9.67 -9.53
CA GLU A 35 -2.85 11.05 -9.09
C GLU A 35 -3.66 11.27 -7.81
N ALA A 36 -3.03 11.90 -6.80
CA ALA A 36 -3.72 12.35 -5.61
C ALA A 36 -4.74 13.45 -5.99
N ASP A 37 -5.64 13.15 -6.91
CA ASP A 37 -6.86 13.84 -7.26
C ASP A 37 -7.84 13.57 -6.12
N GLY A 38 -7.57 14.18 -4.96
CA GLY A 38 -8.60 14.38 -3.97
C GLY A 38 -8.24 14.14 -2.51
N ASP A 39 -7.01 13.77 -2.16
CA ASP A 39 -6.58 13.90 -0.76
C ASP A 39 -5.94 15.28 -0.56
N ALA A 40 -6.72 16.32 -0.85
CA ALA A 40 -6.49 17.58 -0.18
C ALA A 40 -6.85 17.31 1.27
N ASP A 41 -5.85 16.98 2.10
CA ASP A 41 -6.00 16.92 3.54
C ASP A 41 -6.39 18.32 4.04
N THR A 42 -7.69 18.59 3.98
CA THR A 42 -8.23 19.91 4.25
C THR A 42 -8.19 20.23 5.74
N ASP A 43 -7.98 19.23 6.61
CA ASP A 43 -7.93 19.45 8.05
C ASP A 43 -6.60 20.08 8.52
N ALA A 44 -5.60 20.08 7.65
CA ALA A 44 -4.36 20.82 7.82
C ALA A 44 -4.54 22.34 7.68
N GLU A 45 -5.59 22.80 6.98
CA GLU A 45 -5.88 24.22 6.80
C GLU A 45 -6.56 24.80 8.05
N PRO A 46 -6.02 25.87 8.66
CA PRO A 46 -6.58 26.46 9.88
C PRO A 46 -8.05 26.90 9.74
N ASP A 47 -8.46 27.32 8.55
CA ASP A 47 -9.82 27.78 8.25
C ASP A 47 -10.86 26.64 8.28
N ASN A 48 -10.41 25.39 8.20
CA ASN A 48 -11.26 24.21 8.22
C ASN A 48 -11.34 23.54 9.60
N LEU A 49 -10.65 24.09 10.62
CA LEU A 49 -10.71 23.57 11.98
C LEU A 49 -12.02 23.98 12.67
N ASN A 50 -12.66 23.01 13.33
CA ASN A 50 -13.79 23.30 14.21
C ASN A 50 -13.33 24.16 15.41
N PRO A 51 -14.14 25.12 15.88
CA PRO A 51 -13.82 25.92 17.06
C PRO A 51 -13.53 25.03 18.28
N ARG A 52 -12.43 25.31 18.98
CA ARG A 52 -12.09 24.67 20.25
C ARG A 52 -12.50 25.61 21.39
N SER A 53 -13.71 25.42 21.90
CA SER A 53 -14.19 26.08 23.14
C SER A 53 -13.68 25.39 24.39
#